data_AF-A0A1Z5J2X3-F1
#
_entry.id   AF-A0A1Z5J2X3-F1
#
_cell.length_a   1.000
_cell.length_b   1.000
_cell.length_c   1.000
_cell.angle_alpha   90.00
_cell.angle_beta   90.00
_cell.angle_gamma   90.00
#
_symmetry.space_group_name_H-M   'P 1'
#
loop_
_entity.id
_entity.type
_entity.pdbx_description
1 polymer ?
#
loop_
_entity_poly.entity_id
_entity_poly.type
_entity_poly.pdbx_seq_one_letter_code
_entity_poly.pdbx_strand_id
1 'polypeptide(L)'
;MPGPFLLYNKSVEIIKNRRGAILKNFSYPLASDWTTDEIITVTAFYRQVEDAYELSQGVLIDSLLSAYSAFKTVVPSKSQEKQLGKQFEQLTGYSWYRTLKTARETTKKSVKMTIGG
;
A
#
# COMPACT_ATOMS: atom_id res chain seq x y z
N MET A 1 16.76 -23.54 12.22
CA MET A 1 15.42 -23.04 12.58
C MET A 1 15.50 -21.53 12.66
N PRO A 2 14.98 -20.75 11.69
CA PRO A 2 14.95 -19.30 11.90
C PRO A 2 13.84 -19.00 12.91
N GLY A 3 14.25 -18.40 14.04
CA GLY A 3 13.43 -18.15 15.22
C GLY A 3 12.30 -17.13 15.00
N PRO A 4 11.44 -16.95 16.02
CA PRO A 4 10.26 -16.11 15.92
C PRO A 4 10.67 -14.64 15.79
N PHE A 5 10.35 -14.03 14.65
CA PHE A 5 10.46 -12.58 14.48
C PHE A 5 9.47 -11.90 15.43
N LEU A 6 10.02 -11.14 16.37
CA LEU A 6 9.29 -10.42 17.40
C LEU A 6 8.37 -9.37 16.76
N LEU A 7 7.06 -9.56 16.92
CA LEU A 7 6.05 -8.55 16.65
C LEU A 7 6.28 -7.38 17.61
N TYR A 8 6.65 -6.22 17.08
CA TYR A 8 6.88 -5.00 17.85
C TYR A 8 5.54 -4.45 18.38
N ASN A 9 5.11 -4.98 19.53
CA ASN A 9 4.02 -4.46 20.35
C ASN A 9 4.62 -3.61 21.49
N LYS A 10 4.97 -2.34 21.23
CA LYS A 10 5.37 -1.43 22.34
C LYS A 10 4.78 -0.02 22.35
N SER A 11 3.94 0.41 21.40
CA SER A 11 3.52 1.84 21.39
C SER A 11 2.06 2.13 21.02
N VAL A 12 1.15 1.17 21.20
CA VAL A 12 -0.29 1.34 20.89
C VAL A 12 -0.99 2.34 21.82
N GLU A 13 -0.33 2.85 22.87
CA GLU A 13 -0.92 3.83 23.80
C GLU A 13 -0.60 5.30 23.49
N ILE A 14 0.36 5.66 22.61
CA ILE A 14 0.79 7.07 22.48
C ILE A 14 0.12 7.84 21.32
N ILE A 15 -0.52 7.20 20.33
CA ILE A 15 -1.03 7.90 19.13
C ILE A 15 -2.54 7.75 18.92
N LYS A 16 -3.35 8.17 19.90
CA LYS A 16 -4.72 8.65 19.63
C LYS A 16 -4.68 10.17 19.37
N ASN A 17 -4.14 10.62 18.23
CA ASN A 17 -4.15 12.05 17.88
C ASN A 17 -5.21 12.39 16.80
N ARG A 18 -6.34 12.94 17.27
CA ARG A 18 -7.31 13.92 16.69
C ARG A 18 -7.61 14.03 15.17
N ARG A 19 -7.17 13.14 14.28
CA ARG A 19 -7.45 13.23 12.83
C ARG A 19 -8.27 12.09 12.23
N GLY A 20 -8.79 11.16 13.03
CA GLY A 20 -9.81 10.21 12.56
C GLY A 20 -9.44 9.39 11.32
N ALA A 21 -8.15 9.17 11.04
CA ALA A 21 -7.72 8.30 9.96
C ALA A 21 -7.49 6.91 10.53
N ILE A 22 -8.32 5.96 10.10
CA ILE A 22 -8.28 4.55 10.49
C ILE A 22 -6.93 3.96 10.06
N LEU A 23 -6.01 3.78 11.00
CA LEU A 23 -4.84 2.93 10.78
C LEU A 23 -5.31 1.49 11.02
N LYS A 24 -5.95 0.88 10.01
CA LYS A 24 -6.07 -0.59 9.94
C LYS A 24 -4.65 -1.12 10.16
N ASN A 25 -4.48 -2.01 11.14
CA ASN A 25 -3.22 -2.63 11.55
C ASN A 25 -2.21 -2.73 10.39
N PHE A 26 -1.11 -1.98 10.45
CA PHE A 26 -0.05 -2.06 9.44
C PHE A 26 0.71 -3.37 9.60
N SER A 27 0.13 -4.44 9.09
CA SER A 27 0.79 -5.73 8.96
C SER A 27 1.48 -5.85 7.61
N TYR A 28 2.04 -4.77 7.07
CA TYR A 28 2.82 -4.85 5.85
C TYR A 28 4.24 -5.35 6.17
N PRO A 29 4.89 -6.10 5.27
CA PRO A 29 6.32 -6.35 5.35
C PRO A 29 7.09 -5.04 5.34
N LEU A 30 7.47 -4.54 6.51
CA LEU A 30 8.37 -3.41 6.62
C LEU A 30 9.79 -3.96 6.69
N ALA A 31 10.67 -3.46 5.84
CA ALA A 31 12.08 -3.66 6.04
C ALA A 31 12.48 -2.89 7.32
N SER A 32 13.24 -3.52 8.20
CA SER A 32 13.54 -3.01 9.55
C SER A 32 14.37 -1.71 9.54
N ASP A 33 14.85 -1.32 8.37
CA ASP A 33 15.72 -0.19 8.04
C ASP A 33 14.97 1.02 7.47
N TRP A 34 13.64 0.97 7.30
CA TRP A 34 12.88 2.11 6.78
C TRP A 34 12.63 3.20 7.82
N THR A 35 12.87 4.43 7.41
CA THR A 35 12.52 5.65 8.13
C THR A 35 11.01 5.85 8.19
N THR A 36 10.57 6.74 9.10
CA THR A 36 9.14 7.09 9.21
C THR A 36 8.57 7.66 7.91
N ASP A 37 9.33 8.49 7.19
CA ASP A 37 8.90 9.07 5.91
C ASP A 37 8.75 8.02 4.80
N GLU A 38 9.62 7.01 4.78
CA GLU A 38 9.53 5.88 3.87
C GLU A 38 8.30 5.01 4.16
N ILE A 39 8.01 4.75 5.44
CA ILE A 39 6.79 4.04 5.86
C ILE A 39 5.54 4.80 5.44
N ILE A 40 5.51 6.13 5.63
CA ILE A 40 4.41 7.00 5.19
C ILE A 40 4.25 6.89 3.66
N THR A 41 5.35 6.96 2.92
CA THR A 41 5.36 6.91 1.45
C THR A 41 4.81 5.59 0.93
N VAL A 42 5.28 4.45 1.45
CA VAL A 42 4.82 3.12 1.05
C VAL A 42 3.34 2.92 1.40
N THR A 43 2.94 3.37 2.59
CA THR A 43 1.55 3.29 3.04
C THR A 43 0.62 4.14 2.18
N ALA A 44 1.05 5.34 1.76
CA ALA A 44 0.25 6.21 0.90
C ALA A 44 -0.05 5.54 -0.44
N PHE A 45 0.91 4.80 -1.01
CA PHE A 45 0.69 4.01 -2.22
C PHE A 45 -0.33 2.89 -2.00
N TYR A 46 -0.21 2.11 -0.92
CA TYR A 46 -1.16 1.05 -0.62
C TYR A 46 -2.59 1.56 -0.42
N ARG A 47 -2.75 2.71 0.23
CA ARG A 47 -4.07 3.36 0.36
C ARG A 47 -4.68 3.72 -0.99
N GLN A 48 -3.90 4.24 -1.93
CA GLN A 48 -4.40 4.53 -3.29
C GLN A 48 -4.87 3.25 -4.00
N VAL A 49 -4.21 2.11 -3.73
CA VAL A 49 -4.65 0.82 -4.26
C VAL A 49 -5.94 0.38 -3.59
N GLU A 50 -6.03 0.40 -2.26
CA GLU A 50 -7.25 0.06 -1.49
C GLU A 50 -8.44 0.93 -1.94
N ASP A 51 -8.24 2.24 -2.02
CA ASP A 51 -9.25 3.20 -2.47
C ASP A 51 -9.73 2.91 -3.90
N ALA A 52 -8.87 2.39 -4.78
CA ALA A 52 -9.29 1.98 -6.12
C ALA A 52 -10.35 0.87 -6.08
N TYR A 53 -10.34 0.00 -5.06
CA TYR A 53 -11.30 -1.09 -4.86
C TYR A 53 -12.48 -0.67 -3.98
N GLU A 54 -12.24 0.08 -2.90
CA GLU A 54 -13.25 0.40 -1.88
C GLU A 54 -14.11 1.63 -2.27
N LEU A 55 -13.54 2.62 -2.96
CA LEU A 55 -14.26 3.85 -3.27
C LEU A 55 -15.18 3.70 -4.49
N SER A 56 -16.41 4.20 -4.35
CA SER A 56 -17.40 4.14 -5.44
C SER A 56 -16.94 4.86 -6.72
N GLN A 57 -16.18 5.95 -6.59
CA GLN A 57 -15.59 6.70 -7.70
C GLN A 57 -14.18 6.23 -8.13
N GLY A 58 -13.58 5.28 -7.41
CA GLY A 58 -12.18 4.89 -7.58
C GLY A 58 -11.19 6.00 -7.21
N VAL A 59 -9.98 5.93 -7.78
CA VAL A 59 -8.90 6.91 -7.57
C VAL A 59 -8.45 7.57 -8.85
N LEU A 60 -7.97 8.82 -8.75
CA LEU A 60 -7.37 9.52 -9.88
C LEU A 60 -6.08 8.82 -10.32
N ILE A 61 -5.93 8.60 -11.62
CA ILE A 61 -4.78 7.89 -12.18
C ILE A 61 -3.48 8.67 -11.91
N ASP A 62 -3.50 9.99 -12.04
CA ASP A 62 -2.34 10.83 -11.76
C ASP A 62 -1.88 10.70 -10.31
N SER A 63 -2.82 10.68 -9.36
CA SER A 63 -2.54 10.51 -7.93
C SER A 63 -1.98 9.11 -7.62
N LEU A 64 -2.56 8.07 -8.21
CA LEU A 64 -2.08 6.69 -8.06
C LEU A 64 -0.67 6.50 -8.65
N LEU A 65 -0.41 7.04 -9.85
CA LEU A 65 0.89 6.94 -10.51
C LEU A 65 1.96 7.77 -9.78
N SER A 66 1.60 8.94 -9.25
CA SER A 66 2.50 9.74 -8.42
C SER A 66 2.87 9.00 -7.13
N ALA A 67 1.88 8.40 -6.45
CA ALA A 67 2.12 7.59 -5.26
C ALA A 67 2.99 6.36 -5.57
N TYR A 68 2.77 5.70 -6.71
CA TYR A 68 3.64 4.61 -7.16
C TYR A 68 5.08 5.08 -7.44
N SER A 69 5.25 6.24 -8.06
CA SER A 69 6.59 6.79 -8.30
C SER A 69 7.30 7.08 -7.00
N ALA A 70 6.62 7.63 -5.99
CA ALA A 70 7.18 7.83 -4.66
C ALA A 70 7.53 6.49 -3.99
N PHE A 71 6.64 5.50 -4.05
CA PHE A 71 6.90 4.14 -3.58
C PHE A 71 8.17 3.54 -4.21
N LYS A 72 8.41 3.76 -5.51
CA LYS A 72 9.61 3.28 -6.21
C LYS A 72 10.90 3.96 -5.77
N THR A 73 10.85 5.16 -5.17
CA THR A 73 12.04 5.79 -4.56
C THR A 73 12.49 5.04 -3.30
N VAL A 74 11.53 4.51 -2.53
CA VAL A 74 11.77 3.72 -1.32
C VAL A 74 12.09 2.26 -1.67
N VAL A 75 11.41 1.72 -2.68
CA VAL A 75 11.53 0.31 -3.11
C VAL A 75 12.01 0.23 -4.57
N PRO A 76 13.30 0.51 -4.83
CA PRO A 76 13.84 0.47 -6.19
C PRO A 76 13.91 -0.97 -6.73
N SER A 77 14.18 -1.95 -5.86
CA SER A 77 14.35 -3.36 -6.24
C SER A 77 13.04 -4.02 -6.68
N LYS A 78 13.03 -4.56 -7.91
CA LYS A 78 11.90 -5.31 -8.47
C LYS A 78 11.56 -6.58 -7.67
N SER A 79 12.57 -7.23 -7.09
CA SER A 79 12.38 -8.42 -6.27
C SER A 79 11.62 -8.08 -4.98
N GLN A 80 12.05 -6.99 -4.32
CA GLN A 80 11.41 -6.49 -3.11
C GLN A 80 9.97 -6.03 -3.39
N GLU A 81 9.76 -5.25 -4.45
CA GLU A 81 8.43 -4.84 -4.91
C GLU A 81 7.48 -6.04 -5.12
N LYS A 82 7.98 -7.13 -5.74
CA LYS A 82 7.20 -8.36 -5.92
C LYS A 82 6.88 -9.05 -4.60
N GLN A 83 7.84 -9.12 -3.68
CA GLN A 83 7.64 -9.72 -2.36
C GLN A 83 6.63 -8.94 -1.52
N LEU A 84 6.78 -7.61 -1.45
CA LEU A 84 5.83 -6.72 -0.77
C LEU A 84 4.44 -6.85 -1.40
N GLY A 85 4.39 -6.87 -2.73
CA GLY A 85 3.17 -7.04 -3.50
C GLY A 85 2.41 -8.32 -3.19
N LYS A 86 3.11 -9.45 -3.14
CA LYS A 86 2.51 -10.74 -2.79
C LYS A 86 1.92 -10.72 -1.38
N GLN A 87 2.62 -10.12 -0.42
CA GLN A 87 2.14 -10.03 0.96
C GLN A 87 0.95 -9.09 1.09
N PHE A 88 1.00 -7.93 0.43
CA PHE A 88 -0.13 -7.00 0.36
C PHE A 88 -1.38 -7.68 -0.19
N GLU A 89 -1.24 -8.41 -1.31
CA GLU A 89 -2.35 -9.15 -1.93
C GLU A 89 -2.87 -10.29 -1.03
N GLN A 90 -1.99 -11.00 -0.32
CA GLN A 90 -2.39 -12.03 0.65
C GLN A 90 -3.17 -11.47 1.84
N LEU A 91 -2.86 -10.25 2.28
CA LEU A 91 -3.49 -9.61 3.44
C LEU A 91 -4.80 -8.91 3.09
N THR A 92 -4.87 -8.29 1.91
CA THR A 92 -6.00 -7.42 1.52
C THR A 92 -6.92 -8.04 0.47
N GLY A 93 -6.42 -9.03 -0.28
CA GLY A 93 -7.07 -9.52 -1.50
C GLY A 93 -6.95 -8.57 -2.70
N TYR A 94 -6.25 -7.44 -2.57
CA TYR A 94 -6.12 -6.44 -3.63
C TYR A 94 -4.79 -6.54 -4.34
N SER A 95 -4.81 -6.32 -5.67
CA SER A 95 -3.60 -6.42 -6.49
C SER A 95 -3.19 -5.05 -7.01
N TRP A 96 -2.15 -4.47 -6.40
CA TRP A 96 -1.58 -3.18 -6.84
C TRP A 96 -1.10 -3.25 -8.29
N TYR A 97 -0.56 -4.39 -8.72
CA TYR A 97 -0.07 -4.59 -10.08
C TYR A 97 -1.20 -4.49 -11.10
N ARG A 98 -2.32 -5.18 -10.84
CA ARG A 98 -3.50 -5.09 -11.71
C ARG A 98 -4.06 -3.68 -11.74
N THR A 99 -4.11 -3.01 -10.58
CA THR A 99 -4.57 -1.62 -10.46
C THR A 99 -3.76 -0.67 -11.32
N LEU A 100 -2.42 -0.73 -11.25
CA LEU A 100 -1.53 0.10 -12.07
C LEU A 100 -1.62 -0.24 -13.55
N LYS A 101 -1.75 -1.52 -13.89
CA LYS A 101 -1.92 -1.96 -15.28
C LYS A 101 -3.20 -1.35 -15.87
N THR A 102 -4.33 -1.50 -15.19
CA THR A 102 -5.61 -0.92 -15.62
C THR A 102 -5.55 0.61 -15.68
N ALA A 103 -4.89 1.26 -14.72
CA ALA A 103 -4.69 2.71 -14.72
C ALA A 103 -3.90 3.21 -15.94
N ARG A 104 -2.94 2.42 -16.45
CA ARG A 104 -2.15 2.78 -17.64
C ARG A 104 -2.83 2.47 -18.97
N GLU A 105 -3.72 1.48 -18.98
CA GLU A 105 -4.42 1.02 -20.19
C GLU A 105 -5.74 1.75 -20.43
N THR A 106 -6.31 2.41 -19.42
CA THR A 106 -7.57 3.14 -19.55
C THR A 106 -7.37 4.56 -20.10
N THR A 107 -8.38 5.07 -20.80
CA THR A 107 -8.45 6.48 -21.25
C THR A 107 -9.19 7.39 -20.27
N LYS A 108 -9.69 6.83 -19.16
CA LYS A 108 -10.40 7.57 -18.12
C LYS A 108 -9.42 8.38 -17.27
N LYS A 109 -9.94 9.29 -16.44
CA LYS A 109 -9.16 10.04 -15.44
C LYS A 109 -9.04 9.32 -14.09
N SER A 110 -9.92 8.36 -13.83
CA SER A 110 -9.90 7.55 -12.61
C SER A 110 -9.95 6.06 -12.93
N VAL A 111 -9.38 5.27 -12.03
CA VAL A 111 -9.41 3.80 -12.06
C VAL A 111 -10.24 3.31 -10.86
N LYS A 112 -11.21 2.46 -11.16
CA LYS A 112 -11.97 1.70 -10.18
C LYS A 112 -11.76 0.22 -10.46
N MET A 113 -11.33 -0.49 -9.44
CA MET A 113 -11.13 -1.92 -9.47
C MET A 113 -12.31 -2.61 -8.80
N THR A 114 -12.52 -3.87 -9.17
CA THR A 114 -13.42 -4.78 -8.49
C THR A 114 -12.61 -6.00 -8.11
N ILE A 115 -12.77 -6.50 -6.88
CA ILE A 115 -12.37 -7.87 -6.55
C ILE A 115 -13.16 -8.74 -7.53
N GLY A 116 -12.49 -9.59 -8.31
CA GLY A 116 -13.17 -10.32 -9.38
C GLY A 116 -14.42 -11.04 -8.89
N GLY A 117 -15.46 -11.05 -9.74
CA GLY A 117 -16.42 -12.15 -9.75
C GLY A 117 -15.78 -13.44 -10.25
#